data_AF-B8DTR4-F1
#
_entry.id   AF-B8DTR4-F1
#
_cell.length_a   1.000
_cell.length_b   1.000
_cell.length_c   1.000
_cell.angle_alpha   90.00
_cell.angle_beta   90.00
_cell.angle_gamma   90.00
#
_symmetry.space_group_name_H-M   'P 1'
#
loop_
_entity.id
_entity.type
_entity.pdbx_description
1 polymer ?
#
loop_
_entity_poly.entity_id
_entity_poly.type
_entity_poly.pdbx_seq_one_letter_code
_entity_poly.pdbx_strand_id
1 'polypeptide(L)'
;MRQSLEQVDPQLIAHTLDEGSATDRIDLLDVLYELMERKLYPNKEKLDDDEHTKVAWALEDGAYSVTRIRHDSLLFHALFRHFNGNEKALTDALAPSIIDELSADLYALMTPEMLAQRIASLLARNA
;
A
#
# COMPACT_ATOMS: atom_id res chain seq x y z
N MET A 1 -29.43 3.27 -12.25
CA MET A 1 -28.28 2.75 -13.02
C MET A 1 -27.42 1.91 -12.08
N ARG A 2 -27.46 0.58 -12.21
CA ARG A 2 -26.48 -0.29 -11.56
C ARG A 2 -25.24 -0.24 -12.45
N GLN A 3 -24.20 0.47 -12.02
CA GLN A 3 -22.86 0.27 -12.60
C GLN A 3 -22.42 -1.12 -12.14
N SER A 4 -22.50 -2.10 -13.04
CA SER A 4 -21.99 -3.44 -12.78
C SER A 4 -20.50 -3.33 -12.48
N LEU A 5 -20.06 -3.88 -11.35
CA LEU A 5 -18.68 -4.02 -10.88
C LEU A 5 -17.78 -4.88 -11.81
N GLU A 6 -18.25 -5.23 -13.01
CA GLU A 6 -17.66 -6.27 -13.85
C GLU A 6 -16.44 -5.84 -14.68
N GLN A 7 -16.00 -4.58 -14.61
CA GLN A 7 -14.67 -4.22 -15.14
C GLN A 7 -13.99 -3.19 -14.23
N VAL A 8 -13.41 -3.67 -13.14
CA VAL A 8 -12.40 -2.90 -12.42
C VAL A 8 -11.17 -2.83 -13.31
N ASP A 9 -11.04 -1.75 -14.08
CA ASP A 9 -9.91 -1.52 -14.99
C ASP A 9 -8.63 -1.16 -14.20
N PRO A 10 -7.57 -2.00 -14.24
CA PRO A 10 -6.31 -1.70 -13.58
C PRO A 10 -5.67 -0.40 -14.09
N GLN A 11 -5.88 -0.01 -15.35
CA GLN A 11 -5.31 1.24 -15.88
C GLN A 11 -5.94 2.47 -15.24
N LEU A 12 -7.24 2.43 -14.98
CA LEU A 12 -7.95 3.50 -14.27
C LEU A 12 -7.49 3.62 -12.82
N ILE A 13 -7.24 2.47 -12.16
CA ILE A 13 -6.68 2.47 -10.80
C ILE A 13 -5.27 3.06 -10.80
N ALA A 14 -4.39 2.61 -11.70
CA ALA A 14 -3.02 3.12 -11.81
C ALA A 14 -2.98 4.64 -11.99
N HIS A 15 -3.82 5.18 -12.88
CA HIS A 15 -3.95 6.63 -13.07
C HIS A 15 -4.36 7.36 -11.78
N THR A 16 -5.31 6.80 -11.03
CA THR A 16 -5.76 7.37 -9.75
C THR A 16 -4.64 7.36 -8.70
N LEU A 17 -3.81 6.32 -8.69
CA LEU A 17 -2.63 6.21 -7.82
C LEU A 17 -1.57 7.25 -8.19
N ASP A 18 -1.30 7.43 -9.47
CA ASP A 18 -0.30 8.38 -9.97
C ASP A 18 -0.69 9.82 -9.64
N GLU A 19 -1.95 10.20 -9.83
CA GLU A 19 -2.47 11.53 -9.46
C GLU A 19 -2.38 11.79 -7.96
N GLY A 20 -2.64 10.77 -7.13
CA GLY A 20 -2.54 10.86 -5.66
C GLY A 20 -1.10 10.96 -5.14
N SER A 21 -0.12 10.43 -5.89
CA SER A 21 1.29 10.39 -5.50
C SER A 21 2.04 11.71 -5.72
N ALA A 22 1.58 12.56 -6.63
CA ALA A 22 2.30 13.75 -7.07
C ALA A 22 2.31 14.93 -6.07
N THR A 23 1.58 14.85 -4.95
CA THR A 23 1.20 16.05 -4.19
C THR A 23 1.97 16.35 -2.90
N ASP A 24 2.74 15.46 -2.28
CA ASP A 24 3.50 15.84 -1.06
C ASP A 24 4.81 15.06 -0.89
N ARG A 25 5.92 15.79 -0.71
CA ARG A 25 7.16 15.27 -0.12
C ARG A 25 7.05 15.39 1.40
N ILE A 26 6.55 14.36 2.08
CA ILE A 26 6.52 14.30 3.55
C ILE A 26 7.18 12.98 3.98
N ASP A 27 8.17 13.09 4.88
CA ASP A 27 8.76 12.09 5.80
C ASP A 27 8.64 10.61 5.42
N LEU A 28 8.97 10.27 4.18
CA LEU A 28 8.92 8.92 3.62
C LEU A 28 9.88 7.93 4.28
N LEU A 29 10.86 8.38 5.07
CA LEU A 29 11.90 7.49 5.58
C LEU A 29 11.34 6.51 6.63
N ASP A 30 10.52 6.97 7.57
CA ASP A 30 9.94 6.11 8.61
C ASP A 30 8.94 5.11 8.01
N VAL A 31 8.06 5.61 7.13
CA VAL A 31 7.13 4.78 6.34
C VAL A 31 7.87 3.70 5.55
N LEU A 32 8.93 4.11 4.87
CA LEU A 32 9.73 3.20 4.05
C LEU A 32 10.51 2.20 4.91
N TYR A 33 11.01 2.63 6.07
CA TYR A 33 11.65 1.76 7.04
C TYR A 33 10.68 0.69 7.51
N GLU A 34 9.48 1.06 7.97
CA GLU A 34 8.45 0.11 8.40
C GLU A 34 8.02 -0.83 7.26
N LEU A 35 7.86 -0.32 6.03
CA LEU A 35 7.56 -1.15 4.86
C LEU A 35 8.67 -2.18 4.60
N MET A 36 9.92 -1.80 4.78
CA MET A 36 11.06 -2.69 4.58
C MET A 36 11.16 -3.72 5.71
N GLU A 37 10.87 -3.34 6.96
CA GLU A 37 10.72 -4.29 8.07
C GLU A 37 9.65 -5.34 7.77
N ARG A 38 8.45 -4.93 7.33
CA ARG A 38 7.37 -5.86 6.97
C ARG A 38 7.71 -6.72 5.76
N LYS A 39 8.52 -6.22 4.81
CA LYS A 39 8.98 -7.00 3.65
C LYS A 39 9.98 -8.08 4.07
N LEU A 40 10.95 -7.75 4.91
CA LEU A 40 12.03 -8.66 5.31
C LEU A 40 11.59 -9.60 6.43
N TYR A 41 10.72 -9.14 7.32
CA TYR A 41 10.30 -9.81 8.54
C TYR A 41 8.77 -9.78 8.73
N PRO A 42 7.98 -10.35 7.79
CA PRO A 42 6.52 -10.20 7.76
C PRO A 42 5.76 -10.75 8.96
N ASN A 43 6.39 -11.62 9.77
CA ASN A 43 5.78 -12.28 10.93
C ASN A 43 6.45 -11.88 12.25
N LYS A 44 7.24 -10.80 12.27
CA LYS A 44 7.98 -10.37 13.46
C LYS A 44 7.50 -8.98 13.90
N GLU A 45 7.06 -8.89 15.15
CA GLU A 45 6.58 -7.63 15.73
C GLU A 45 7.71 -6.71 16.21
N LYS A 46 8.89 -7.26 16.50
CA LYS A 46 10.06 -6.51 16.98
C LYS A 46 11.34 -7.08 16.39
N LEU A 47 12.16 -6.20 15.83
CA LEU A 47 13.46 -6.57 15.30
C LEU A 47 14.55 -6.42 16.38
N ASP A 48 15.63 -7.18 16.22
CA ASP A 48 16.87 -6.94 16.95
C ASP A 48 17.81 -6.00 16.17
N ASP A 49 18.91 -5.58 16.80
CA ASP A 49 19.86 -4.62 16.22
C ASP A 49 20.47 -5.10 14.89
N ASP A 50 20.71 -6.41 14.75
CA ASP A 50 21.26 -7.00 13.54
C ASP A 50 20.23 -6.97 12.40
N GLU A 51 18.95 -7.19 12.72
CA GLU A 51 17.85 -7.11 11.77
C GLU A 51 17.54 -5.66 11.36
N HIS A 52 17.59 -4.71 12.28
CA HIS A 52 17.51 -3.27 11.95
C HIS A 52 18.67 -2.85 11.03
N THR A 53 19.88 -3.39 11.25
CA THR A 53 21.02 -3.16 10.35
C THR A 53 20.75 -3.70 8.94
N LYS A 54 20.12 -4.88 8.81
CA LYS A 54 19.74 -5.44 7.50
C LYS A 54 18.66 -4.62 6.79
N VAL A 55 17.72 -4.07 7.54
CA VAL A 55 16.71 -3.13 7.01
C VAL A 55 17.41 -1.90 6.44
N ALA A 56 18.33 -1.29 7.20
CA ALA A 56 19.11 -0.14 6.73
C ALA A 56 19.88 -0.45 5.44
N TRP A 57 20.55 -1.60 5.34
CA TRP A 57 21.23 -2.02 4.11
C TRP A 57 20.28 -2.22 2.93
N ALA A 58 19.10 -2.79 3.15
CA ALA A 58 18.10 -2.95 2.09
C ALA A 58 17.56 -1.60 1.59
N LEU A 59 17.54 -0.58 2.45
CA LEU A 59 17.18 0.78 2.08
C LEU A 59 18.27 1.48 1.27
N GLU A 60 19.54 1.24 1.60
CA GLU A 60 20.70 1.78 0.88
C GLU A 60 20.80 1.25 -0.57
N ASP A 61 20.35 0.01 -0.83
CA ASP A 61 20.30 -0.57 -2.18
C ASP A 61 19.34 0.19 -3.12
N GLY A 62 18.38 0.94 -2.56
CA GLY A 62 17.54 1.91 -3.29
C GLY A 62 16.57 1.32 -4.33
N ALA A 63 16.55 0.00 -4.52
CA ALA A 63 15.75 -0.67 -5.54
C ALA A 63 14.32 -0.99 -5.05
N TYR A 64 13.57 0.03 -4.64
CA TYR A 64 12.17 -0.10 -4.22
C TYR A 64 11.29 1.02 -4.76
N SER A 65 10.00 0.73 -4.87
CA SER A 65 8.97 1.70 -5.20
C SER A 65 7.90 1.63 -4.13
N VAL A 66 7.49 2.80 -3.65
CA VAL A 66 6.39 2.95 -2.70
C VAL A 66 5.29 3.73 -3.38
N THR A 67 4.08 3.19 -3.36
CA THR A 67 2.89 3.86 -3.88
C THR A 67 1.99 4.25 -2.72
N ARG A 68 1.54 5.51 -2.70
CA ARG A 68 0.63 6.07 -1.70
C ARG A 68 -0.80 6.06 -2.22
N ILE A 69 -1.73 5.65 -1.38
CA ILE A 69 -3.17 5.84 -1.54
C ILE A 69 -3.61 6.79 -0.43
N ARG A 70 -4.03 7.99 -0.82
CA ARG A 70 -4.50 8.99 0.15
C ARG A 70 -5.74 8.52 0.90
N HIS A 71 -5.79 8.75 2.19
CA HIS A 71 -6.90 8.42 3.08
C HIS A 71 -8.24 9.00 2.58
N ASP A 72 -8.20 10.24 2.08
CA ASP A 72 -9.37 10.97 1.58
C ASP A 72 -9.77 10.60 0.15
N SER A 73 -9.06 9.68 -0.48
CA SER A 73 -9.37 9.24 -1.84
C SER A 73 -10.59 8.31 -1.88
N LEU A 74 -11.36 8.41 -2.97
CA LEU A 74 -12.47 7.48 -3.23
C LEU A 74 -11.99 6.02 -3.29
N LEU A 75 -10.77 5.80 -3.77
CA LEU A 75 -10.15 4.48 -3.84
C LEU A 75 -9.89 3.91 -2.44
N PHE A 76 -9.31 4.70 -1.53
CA PHE A 76 -9.12 4.29 -0.13
C PHE A 76 -10.45 3.91 0.51
N HIS A 77 -11.47 4.77 0.42
CA HIS A 77 -12.77 4.49 1.01
C HIS A 77 -13.49 3.30 0.38
N ALA A 78 -13.29 3.03 -0.92
CA ALA A 78 -13.83 1.84 -1.57
C ALA A 78 -13.16 0.57 -1.03
N LEU A 79 -11.83 0.56 -0.96
CA LEU A 79 -11.04 -0.55 -0.40
C LEU A 79 -11.37 -0.78 1.08
N PHE A 80 -11.40 0.30 1.88
CA PHE A 80 -11.70 0.21 3.30
C PHE A 80 -13.09 -0.38 3.56
N ARG A 81 -14.10 0.04 2.78
CA ARG A 81 -15.44 -0.57 2.84
C ARG A 81 -15.46 -2.02 2.37
N HIS A 82 -14.68 -2.37 1.35
CA HIS A 82 -14.55 -3.75 0.86
C HIS A 82 -14.10 -4.70 1.98
N PHE A 83 -13.22 -4.22 2.86
CA PHE A 83 -12.77 -4.95 4.05
C PHE A 83 -13.58 -4.65 5.32
N ASN A 84 -14.80 -4.10 5.21
CA ASN A 84 -15.68 -3.76 6.33
C ASN A 84 -15.04 -2.86 7.39
N GLY A 85 -14.14 -1.97 6.98
CA GLY A 85 -13.40 -1.08 7.88
C GLY A 85 -12.26 -1.77 8.66
N ASN A 86 -11.86 -2.99 8.26
CA ASN A 86 -10.74 -3.69 8.88
C ASN A 86 -9.41 -3.28 8.24
N GLU A 87 -8.70 -2.37 8.89
CA GLU A 87 -7.37 -1.88 8.47
C GLU A 87 -6.38 -3.01 8.28
N LYS A 88 -6.31 -3.95 9.24
CA LYS A 88 -5.38 -5.07 9.17
C LYS A 88 -5.65 -5.96 7.95
N ALA A 89 -6.92 -6.28 7.69
CA ALA A 89 -7.29 -7.10 6.53
C ALA A 89 -6.94 -6.39 5.21
N LEU A 90 -7.12 -5.07 5.15
CA LEU A 90 -6.70 -4.25 4.02
C LEU A 90 -5.19 -4.29 3.81
N THR A 91 -4.39 -4.06 4.87
CA THR A 91 -2.92 -4.06 4.76
C THR A 91 -2.35 -5.45 4.48
N ASP A 92 -2.96 -6.51 5.03
CA ASP A 92 -2.55 -7.89 4.78
C ASP A 92 -2.82 -8.28 3.32
N ALA A 93 -3.95 -7.85 2.74
CA ALA A 93 -4.28 -8.11 1.34
C ALA A 93 -3.35 -7.37 0.35
N LEU A 94 -2.82 -6.22 0.75
CA LEU A 94 -1.91 -5.38 -0.05
C LEU A 94 -0.45 -5.49 0.37
N ALA A 95 -0.10 -6.50 1.19
CA ALA A 95 1.25 -6.65 1.74
C ALA A 95 2.36 -6.76 0.66
N PRO A 96 3.52 -6.11 0.86
CA PRO A 96 3.89 -5.30 2.02
C PRO A 96 3.26 -3.91 1.97
N SER A 97 2.46 -3.57 2.98
CA SER A 97 1.79 -2.28 3.09
C SER A 97 1.53 -1.88 4.54
N ILE A 98 1.36 -0.57 4.76
CA ILE A 98 1.06 0.04 6.05
C ILE A 98 0.00 1.13 5.89
N ILE A 99 -0.77 1.39 6.94
CA ILE A 99 -1.49 2.65 7.08
C ILE A 99 -0.66 3.48 8.04
N ASP A 100 -0.17 4.62 7.57
CA ASP A 100 0.63 5.53 8.38
C ASP A 100 -0.23 6.18 9.46
N GLU A 101 0.23 6.18 10.71
CA GLU A 101 -0.56 6.67 11.85
C GLU A 101 -0.77 8.18 11.82
N LEU A 102 0.14 8.94 11.18
CA LEU A 102 0.08 10.40 11.15
C LEU A 102 -0.85 10.91 10.05
N SER A 103 -0.73 10.35 8.84
CA SER A 103 -1.51 10.76 7.67
C SER A 103 -2.78 9.94 7.45
N ALA A 104 -2.88 8.76 8.08
CA ALA A 104 -3.88 7.73 7.79
C ALA A 104 -3.86 7.22 6.33
N ASP A 105 -2.82 7.57 5.57
CA ASP A 105 -2.65 7.12 4.20
C ASP A 105 -2.14 5.69 4.15
N LEU A 106 -2.55 4.97 3.11
CA LEU A 106 -2.09 3.62 2.85
C LEU A 106 -0.87 3.68 1.92
N TYR A 107 0.25 3.12 2.37
CA TYR A 107 1.47 2.98 1.58
C TYR A 107 1.71 1.51 1.26
N ALA A 108 2.01 1.19 0.00
CA ALA A 108 2.36 -0.15 -0.43
C ALA A 108 3.72 -0.15 -1.13
N LEU A 109 4.55 -1.14 -0.80
CA LEU A 109 5.89 -1.33 -1.37
C LEU A 109 5.80 -2.02 -2.74
N MET A 110 5.14 -1.34 -3.68
CA MET A 110 4.88 -1.77 -5.05
C MET A 110 4.88 -0.55 -5.98
N THR A 111 5.10 -0.77 -7.28
CA THR A 111 4.81 0.25 -8.29
C THR A 111 3.30 0.47 -8.43
N PRO A 112 2.86 1.62 -8.98
CA PRO A 112 1.43 1.88 -9.22
C PRO A 112 0.75 0.79 -10.05
N GLU A 113 1.42 0.26 -11.08
CA GLU A 113 0.86 -0.78 -11.94
C GLU A 113 0.67 -2.10 -11.20
N MET A 114 1.66 -2.50 -10.40
CA MET A 114 1.58 -3.72 -9.59
C MET A 114 0.46 -3.60 -8.54
N LEU A 115 0.37 -2.45 -7.88
CA LEU A 115 -0.67 -2.18 -6.89
C LEU A 115 -2.07 -2.19 -7.54
N ALA A 116 -2.21 -1.54 -8.70
CA ALA A 116 -3.46 -1.52 -9.45
C ALA A 116 -3.93 -2.92 -9.86
N GLN A 117 -3.04 -3.75 -10.38
CA GLN A 117 -3.36 -5.14 -10.74
C GLN A 117 -3.81 -5.95 -9.51
N ARG A 118 -3.14 -5.77 -8.37
CA ARG A 118 -3.50 -6.44 -7.12
C ARG A 118 -4.87 -5.98 -6.63
N ILE A 119 -5.15 -4.68 -6.62
CA ILE A 119 -6.46 -4.13 -6.25
C ILE A 119 -7.56 -4.67 -7.18
N ALA A 120 -7.35 -4.63 -8.50
CA ALA A 120 -8.31 -5.16 -9.46
C ALA A 120 -8.60 -6.65 -9.20
N SER A 121 -7.57 -7.44 -8.91
CA SER A 121 -7.72 -8.86 -8.56
C SER A 121 -8.50 -9.09 -7.27
N LEU A 122 -8.29 -8.25 -6.24
CA LEU A 122 -9.01 -8.35 -4.96
C LEU A 122 -10.50 -8.02 -5.11
N LEU A 123 -10.81 -7.00 -5.90
CA LEU A 123 -12.17 -6.57 -6.17
C LEU A 123 -12.91 -7.58 -7.08
N ALA A 124 -12.23 -8.20 -8.02
CA ALA A 124 -12.82 -9.22 -8.91
C ALA A 124 -13.09 -10.57 -8.21
N ARG A 125 -12.31 -10.95 -7.18
CA ARG A 125 -12.45 -12.24 -6.48
C ARG A 125 -13.64 -12.33 -5.52
N ASN A 126 -14.31 -11.21 -5.26
CA ASN A 126 -15.41 -11.10 -4.30
C ASN A 126 -16.65 -10.42 -4.91
N ALA A 127 -16.73 -10.36 -6.25
CA ALA A 127 -17.88 -9.86 -7.00
C ALA A 127 -18.92 -10.96 -7.28
#